data_AF-A0A8C9G1J8-F1
#
_entry.id   AF-A0A8C9G1J8-F1
#
_cell.length_a   1.000
_cell.length_b   1.000
_cell.length_c   1.000
_cell.angle_alpha   90.00
_cell.angle_beta   90.00
_cell.angle_gamma   90.00
#
_symmetry.space_group_name_H-M   'P 1'
#
loop_
_entity.id
_entity.type
_entity.pdbx_description
1 polymer ?
#
loop_
_entity_poly.entity_id
_entity_poly.type
_entity_poly.pdbx_seq_one_letter_code
_entity_poly.pdbx_strand_id
1 'polypeptide(L)' 'MLLTVKALQGRECSLQVSPQERVWALKQQLAERLSVPPAQQRLLYRGKALAGTSLITANYR' A
#
# COMPACT_ATOMS: atom_id res chain seq x y z
N MET A 1 -2.55 3.23 12.17
CA MET A 1 -1.26 3.67 11.58
C MET A 1 -1.57 4.47 10.33
N LEU A 2 -0.89 5.59 10.08
CA LEU A 2 -1.09 6.37 8.86
C LEU A 2 -0.02 5.98 7.84
N LEU A 3 -0.44 5.62 6.63
CA LEU A 3 0.46 5.32 5.52
C LEU A 3 0.27 6.36 4.42
N THR A 4 1.37 6.95 3.98
CA THR A 4 1.39 7.83 2.81
C THR A 4 1.90 7.03 1.62
N VAL A 5 1.07 6.91 0.59
CA VAL A 5 1.41 6.23 -0.66
C VAL A 5 1.62 7.28 -1.72
N LYS A 6 2.81 7.30 -2.32
CA LYS A 6 3.17 8.17 -3.43
C LYS A 6 3.10 7.40 -4.74
N ALA A 7 2.17 7.77 -5.59
CA ALA A 7 2.07 7.23 -6.94
C ALA A 7 3.09 7.91 -7.86
N LEU A 8 3.56 7.17 -8.88
CA LEU A 8 4.50 7.66 -9.89
C LEU A 8 3.94 8.83 -10.72
N GLN A 9 2.62 8.97 -10.76
CA GLN A 9 1.91 10.05 -11.44
C GLN A 9 1.92 11.37 -10.65
N GLY A 10 2.70 11.46 -9.55
CA GLY A 10 2.75 12.64 -8.69
C GLY A 10 1.55 12.78 -7.73
N ARG A 11 0.68 11.76 -7.66
CA ARG A 11 -0.44 11.73 -6.70
C ARG A 11 0.03 11.14 -5.37
N GLU A 12 -0.34 11.80 -4.28
CA GLU A 12 -0.11 11.30 -2.92
C GLU A 12 -1.46 11.01 -2.27
N CYS A 13 -1.56 9.88 -1.57
CA CYS A 13 -2.75 9.51 -0.82
C CYS A 13 -2.35 9.01 0.56
N SER A 14 -3.05 9.54 1.57
CA SER A 14 -2.90 9.13 2.96
C SER A 14 -4.01 8.13 3.30
N LEU A 15 -3.62 6.93 3.71
CA LEU A 15 -4.53 5.85 4.09
C LEU A 15 -4.31 5.49 5.55
N GLN A 16 -5.41 5.40 6.29
CA GLN A 16 -5.38 5.01 7.69
C GLN A 16 -5.64 3.50 7.77
N VAL A 17 -4.65 2.74 8.21
CA VAL A 17 -4.70 1.29 8.25
C VAL A 17 -4.29 0.73 9.60
N SER A 18 -4.77 -0.46 9.90
CA SER A 18 -4.44 -1.19 11.11
C SER A 18 -3.18 -2.04 10.92
N PRO A 19 -2.30 -2.17 11.93
CA PRO A 19 -1.08 -2.98 11.82
C PRO A 19 -1.35 -4.47 11.55
N GLN A 20 -2.57 -4.92 11.86
CA GLN A 20 -3.05 -6.29 11.66
C GLN A 20 -3.61 -6.52 10.25
N GLU A 21 -3.79 -5.46 9.45
CA GLU A 21 -4.24 -5.60 8.07
C GLU A 21 -3.14 -6.12 7.15
N ARG A 22 -3.55 -6.71 6.03
CA ARG A 22 -2.68 -7.23 4.99
C ARG A 22 -2.40 -6.17 3.94
N VAL A 23 -1.23 -6.27 3.29
CA VAL A 23 -0.88 -5.42 2.14
C VAL A 23 -1.92 -5.53 1.01
N TRP A 24 -2.60 -6.67 0.86
CA TRP A 24 -3.71 -6.82 -0.08
C TRP A 24 -4.86 -5.81 0.14
N ALA A 25 -5.28 -5.59 1.40
CA ALA A 25 -6.37 -4.67 1.71
C ALA A 25 -6.01 -3.22 1.33
N LEU A 26 -4.74 -2.83 1.55
CA LEU A 26 -4.19 -1.57 1.07
C LEU A 26 -4.28 -1.42 -0.44
N LYS A 27 -3.95 -2.47 -1.20
CA LYS A 27 -4.02 -2.43 -2.66
C LYS A 27 -5.46 -2.21 -3.16
N GLN A 28 -6.45 -2.83 -2.52
CA GLN A 28 -7.85 -2.59 -2.85
C GLN A 28 -8.26 -1.14 -2.55
N GLN A 29 -7.93 -0.63 -1.37
CA GLN A 29 -8.22 0.76 -1.00
C GLN A 29 -7.56 1.76 -1.96
N LEU A 30 -6.31 1.49 -2.34
CA LEU A 30 -5.59 2.30 -3.33
C LEU A 30 -6.22 2.20 -4.72
N ALA A 31 -6.76 1.03 -5.09
CA ALA A 31 -7.37 0.85 -6.40
C ALA A 31 -8.62 1.73 -6.54
N GLU A 32 -9.43 1.82 -5.50
CA GLU A 32 -10.58 2.72 -5.45
C GLU A 32 -10.17 4.20 -5.48
N ARG A 33 -9.11 4.57 -4.74
CA ARG A 33 -8.69 5.98 -4.60
C ARG A 33 -7.87 6.52 -5.77
N LEU A 34 -7.00 5.69 -6.34
CA LEU A 34 -6.13 6.07 -7.44
C LEU A 34 -6.69 5.65 -8.81
N SER A 35 -7.77 4.85 -8.82
CA SER A 35 -8.31 4.20 -10.02
C SER A 35 -7.26 3.35 -10.76
N VAL A 36 -6.32 2.74 -10.02
CA VAL A 36 -5.26 1.89 -10.57
C VAL A 36 -5.49 0.45 -10.13
N PRO A 37 -5.57 -0.53 -11.05
CA PRO A 37 -5.79 -1.94 -10.71
C PRO A 37 -4.75 -2.46 -9.70
N PRO A 38 -5.15 -3.26 -8.70
CA PRO A 38 -4.24 -3.78 -7.66
C PRO A 38 -3.11 -4.66 -8.23
N ALA A 39 -3.34 -5.28 -9.39
CA ALA A 39 -2.33 -6.04 -10.14
C ALA A 39 -1.23 -5.15 -10.74
N GLN A 40 -1.56 -3.91 -11.08
CA GLN A 40 -0.61 -2.92 -11.61
C GLN A 40 0.06 -2.08 -10.50
N GLN A 41 -0.43 -2.18 -9.27
CA GLN A 41 0.15 -1.50 -8.12
C GLN A 41 1.40 -2.23 -7.61
N ARG A 42 2.57 -1.63 -7.85
CA ARG A 42 3.84 -2.01 -7.23
C ARG A 42 4.07 -1.18 -5.98
N LEU A 43 3.80 -1.79 -4.83
CA LEU A 43 4.12 -1.20 -3.53
C LEU A 43 5.58 -1.47 -3.19
N LEU A 44 6.37 -0.41 -3.03
CA LEU A 44 7.74 -0.46 -2.55
C LEU A 44 7.83 0.23 -1.19
N TYR A 45 8.52 -0.40 -0.25
CA TYR A 45 8.86 0.20 1.03
C TYR A 45 10.34 0.02 1.30
N ARG A 46 11.08 1.13 1.48
CA ARG A 46 12.54 1.14 1.69
C ARG A 46 13.31 0.28 0.67
N GLY A 47 12.89 0.30 -0.60
CA GLY A 47 13.49 -0.51 -1.67
C GLY A 47 13.08 -1.99 -1.70
N LYS A 48 12.27 -2.46 -0.74
CA LYS A 48 11.69 -3.82 -0.77
C LYS A 48 10.30 -3.80 -1.37
N ALA A 49 10.04 -4.70 -2.32
CA ALA A 49 8.70 -4.91 -2.85
C ALA A 49 7.82 -5.58 -1.79
N LEU A 50 6.66 -4.99 -1.51
CA LEU A 50 5.71 -5.54 -0.57
C LEU A 50 4.87 -6.64 -1.26
N ALA A 51 5.02 -7.87 -0.79
CA ALA A 51 4.16 -8.98 -1.18
C ALA A 51 2.76 -8.81 -0.57
N GLY A 52 1.71 -9.12 -1.35
CA GLY A 52 0.32 -8.95 -0.92
C GLY A 52 -0.10 -9.83 0.26
N THR A 53 0.67 -10.88 0.55
CA THR A 53 0.45 -11.85 1.63
C THR A 53 1.02 -11.39 2.97
N SER A 54 1.99 -10.47 2.98
CA SER A 54 2.62 -10.01 4.21
C SER A 54 1.72 -9.05 4.98
N LEU A 55 1.77 -9.16 6.31
CA LEU A 55 1.14 -8.17 7.20
C LEU A 55 1.82 -6.82 7.05
N ILE A 56 1.06 -5.77 7.27
CA ILE A 56 1.59 -4.40 7.32
C ILE A 56 2.67 -4.35 8.40
N THR A 57 2.38 -4.75 9.65
CA THR A 57 3.37 -4.67 10.74
C THR A 57 4.68 -5.41 10.51
N ALA A 58 4.70 -6.45 9.66
CA ALA A 58 5.89 -7.24 9.38
C ALA A 58 6.92 -6.50 8.52
N ASN A 59 6.49 -5.47 7.78
CA ASN A 59 7.35 -4.72 6.87
C ASN A 59 7.81 -3.36 7.42
N TYR A 60 7.23 -2.88 8.53
CA TYR A 60 7.55 -1.59 9.15
C TYR A 60 8.41 -1.70 10.44
N ARG A 61 8.87 -2.91 10.80
CA ARG A 61 9.89 -3.09 11.86
C ARG A 61 11.29 -2.94 11.30
#